data_AF-A0A938M3B9-F1
#
_entry.id   AF-A0A938M3B9-F1
#
_cell.length_a   1.000
_cell.length_b   1.000
_cell.length_c   1.000
_cell.angle_alpha   90.00
_cell.angle_beta   90.00
_cell.angle_gamma   90.00
#
_symmetry.space_group_name_H-M   'P 1'
#
loop_
_entity.id
_entity.type
_entity.pdbx_description
1 polymer ?
#
loop_
_entity_poly.entity_id
_entity_poly.type
_entity_poly.pdbx_seq_one_letter_code
_entity_poly.pdbx_strand_id
1 'polypeptide(L)'
;MTPKERVKLALAHKEADRVPVGEFAIDYKLIEAVLGRETFLRGKTKLTKALWAGRRDEVVESMKKDLVEFTLKTGLDMVAVNLVPGKNQKFDVPRQIDDYTWEDRAGNI
;
A
#
# COMPACT_ATOMS: atom_id res chain seq x y z
N MET A 1 7.29 -26.25 -2.81
CA MET A 1 8.15 -25.22 -3.43
C MET A 1 7.88 -23.89 -2.76
N THR A 2 8.91 -23.08 -2.49
CA THR A 2 8.70 -21.72 -1.98
C THR A 2 8.11 -20.81 -3.06
N PRO A 3 7.40 -19.73 -2.69
CA PRO A 3 6.85 -18.80 -3.67
C PRO A 3 7.93 -18.19 -4.59
N LYS A 4 9.11 -17.89 -4.04
CA LYS A 4 10.26 -17.37 -4.80
C LYS A 4 10.80 -18.38 -5.81
N GLU A 5 10.91 -19.65 -5.44
CA GLU A 5 11.34 -20.72 -6.37
C GLU A 5 10.33 -20.91 -7.50
N ARG A 6 9.03 -20.89 -7.18
CA ARG A 6 7.93 -20.99 -8.14
C ARG A 6 8.02 -19.90 -9.22
N VAL A 7 8.20 -18.65 -8.80
CA VAL A 7 8.39 -17.51 -9.72
C VAL A 7 9.64 -17.70 -10.58
N LYS A 8 10.76 -18.12 -9.99
CA LYS A 8 12.02 -18.33 -10.75
C LYS A 8 11.88 -19.41 -11.83
N LEU A 9 11.19 -20.51 -11.54
CA LEU A 9 10.94 -21.56 -12.53
C LEU A 9 10.04 -21.07 -13.66
N ALA A 10 8.95 -20.38 -13.33
CA ALA A 10 8.06 -19.81 -14.34
C ALA A 10 8.79 -18.83 -15.27
N LEU A 11 9.62 -17.93 -14.72
CA LEU A 11 10.45 -17.01 -15.51
C LEU A 11 11.49 -17.73 -16.38
N ALA A 12 11.92 -18.92 -15.99
CA ALA A 12 12.82 -19.78 -16.76
C ALA A 12 12.08 -20.69 -17.74
N HIS A 13 10.77 -20.52 -17.92
CA HIS A 13 9.89 -21.39 -18.71
C HIS A 13 9.96 -22.87 -18.31
N LYS A 14 10.16 -23.14 -17.01
CA LYS A 14 10.12 -24.47 -16.42
C LYS A 14 8.82 -24.66 -15.64
N GLU A 15 8.31 -25.88 -15.61
CA GLU A 15 7.11 -26.23 -14.84
C GLU A 15 7.40 -26.07 -13.34
N ALA A 16 6.47 -25.39 -12.65
CA ALA A 16 6.48 -25.23 -11.20
C ALA A 16 5.34 -26.06 -10.58
N ASP A 17 5.26 -26.13 -9.26
CA ASP A 17 4.20 -26.89 -8.57
C ASP A 17 2.78 -26.31 -8.78
N ARG A 18 2.67 -25.03 -9.15
CA ARG A 18 1.48 -24.37 -9.71
C ARG A 18 1.88 -23.08 -10.43
N VAL A 19 0.96 -22.49 -11.19
CA VAL A 19 1.14 -21.15 -11.76
C VAL A 19 1.36 -20.15 -10.60
N PRO A 20 2.47 -19.38 -10.59
CA PRO A 20 2.66 -18.33 -9.59
C PRO A 20 1.66 -17.19 -9.81
N VAL A 21 1.10 -16.68 -8.71
CA VAL A 21 0.12 -15.58 -8.72
C VAL A 21 0.64 -14.40 -7.92
N GLY A 22 0.34 -13.20 -8.39
CA GLY A 22 0.76 -11.94 -7.79
C GLY A 22 -0.19 -10.85 -8.23
N GLU A 23 -0.38 -9.86 -7.37
CA GLU A 23 -1.22 -8.70 -7.67
C GLU A 23 -0.39 -7.43 -7.63
N PHE A 24 -0.54 -6.59 -8.64
CA PHE A 24 0.11 -5.27 -8.67
C PHE A 24 -0.53 -4.32 -7.65
N ALA A 25 -1.85 -4.38 -7.52
CA ALA A 25 -2.62 -3.43 -6.74
C ALA A 25 -3.89 -4.06 -6.16
N ILE A 26 -4.01 -4.04 -4.83
CA ILE A 26 -5.21 -4.47 -4.10
C ILE A 26 -5.76 -3.27 -3.34
N ASP A 27 -7.07 -3.06 -3.37
CA ASP A 27 -7.68 -1.94 -2.62
C ASP A 27 -7.59 -2.18 -1.11
N TYR A 28 -7.40 -1.10 -0.35
CA TYR A 28 -7.17 -1.17 1.09
C TYR A 28 -8.29 -1.93 1.81
N LYS A 29 -9.55 -1.86 1.34
CA LYS A 29 -10.66 -2.57 2.00
C LYS A 29 -10.48 -4.09 2.01
N LEU A 30 -9.92 -4.66 0.94
CA LEU A 30 -9.62 -6.09 0.87
C LEU A 30 -8.43 -6.45 1.75
N ILE A 31 -7.42 -5.57 1.80
CA ILE A 31 -6.27 -5.75 2.69
C ILE A 31 -6.75 -5.75 4.15
N GLU A 32 -7.58 -4.80 4.56
CA GLU A 32 -8.16 -4.72 5.91
C GLU A 32 -8.99 -5.95 6.26
N ALA A 33 -9.79 -6.47 5.31
CA ALA A 33 -10.57 -7.68 5.51
C ALA A 33 -9.68 -8.91 5.80
N VAL A 34 -8.53 -9.03 5.12
CA VAL A 34 -7.56 -10.11 5.37
C VAL A 34 -6.77 -9.89 6.67
N LEU A 35 -6.44 -8.64 6.99
CA LEU A 35 -5.63 -8.30 8.16
C LEU A 35 -6.44 -8.24 9.47
N GLY A 36 -7.74 -7.99 9.39
CA GLY A 36 -8.63 -7.78 10.53
C GLY A 36 -8.43 -6.43 11.24
N ARG A 37 -7.81 -5.45 10.58
CA ARG A 37 -7.51 -4.11 11.12
C ARG A 37 -7.36 -3.10 10.01
N GLU A 38 -7.39 -1.81 10.37
CA GLU A 38 -7.09 -0.74 9.42
C GLU A 38 -5.62 -0.75 8.95
N THR A 39 -5.38 -0.29 7.72
CA THR A 39 -4.02 -0.12 7.15
C THR A 39 -3.84 1.20 6.43
N PHE A 40 -2.63 1.76 6.38
CA PHE A 40 -2.33 2.87 5.47
C PHE A 40 -1.95 2.42 4.05
N LEU A 41 -1.76 1.11 3.81
CA LEU A 41 -1.43 0.57 2.50
C LEU A 41 -2.55 0.85 1.49
N ARG A 42 -2.25 1.66 0.46
CA ARG A 42 -3.20 2.15 -0.55
C ARG A 42 -4.46 2.77 0.08
N GLY A 43 -4.30 3.41 1.23
CA GLY A 43 -5.38 3.95 2.05
C GLY A 43 -6.10 5.18 1.51
N LYS A 44 -5.75 5.71 0.33
CA LYS A 44 -6.39 6.88 -0.28
C LYS A 44 -6.49 8.04 0.73
N THR A 45 -7.70 8.52 1.02
CA THR A 45 -7.95 9.68 1.89
C THR A 45 -7.37 9.53 3.31
N LYS A 46 -7.42 8.35 3.95
CA LYS A 46 -6.84 8.18 5.30
C LYS A 46 -5.32 8.31 5.31
N LEU A 47 -4.66 7.79 4.28
CA LEU A 47 -3.22 7.96 4.08
C LEU A 47 -2.89 9.44 3.92
N THR A 48 -3.60 10.13 3.02
CA THR A 48 -3.40 11.56 2.77
C THR A 48 -3.58 12.39 4.04
N LYS A 49 -4.68 12.20 4.78
CA LYS A 49 -4.95 12.91 6.03
C LYS A 49 -3.90 12.63 7.11
N ALA A 50 -3.44 11.38 7.23
CA ALA A 50 -2.37 11.04 8.18
C ALA A 50 -1.05 11.73 7.84
N LEU A 51 -0.70 11.82 6.55
CA LEU A 51 0.50 12.52 6.10
C LEU A 51 0.40 14.04 6.35
N TRP A 52 -0.75 14.65 6.09
CA TRP A 52 -1.01 16.05 6.43
C TRP A 52 -0.90 16.33 7.93
N ALA A 53 -1.28 15.37 8.78
CA ALA A 53 -1.14 15.44 10.23
C ALA A 53 0.30 15.14 10.73
N GLY A 54 1.29 14.99 9.84
CA GLY A 54 2.68 14.70 10.22
C GLY A 54 2.92 13.27 10.70
N ARG A 55 1.95 12.36 10.55
CA ARG A 55 2.03 10.96 11.02
C ARG A 55 2.81 10.04 10.06
N ARG A 56 3.86 10.57 9.42
CA ARG A 56 4.61 9.86 8.37
C ARG A 56 5.20 8.55 8.86
N ASP A 57 5.82 8.52 10.03
CA ASP A 57 6.49 7.31 10.50
C ASP A 57 5.50 6.20 10.84
N GLU A 58 4.35 6.54 11.43
CA GLU A 58 3.25 5.59 11.64
C GLU A 58 2.73 5.01 10.32
N VAL A 59 2.50 5.86 9.32
CA VAL A 59 2.08 5.46 7.97
C VAL A 59 3.08 4.45 7.38
N VAL A 60 4.38 4.76 7.46
CA VAL A 60 5.42 3.92 6.86
C VAL A 60 5.57 2.59 7.58
N GLU A 61 5.49 2.57 8.91
CA GLU A 61 5.54 1.33 9.68
C GLU A 61 4.33 0.43 9.40
N SER A 62 3.12 1.01 9.29
CA SER A 62 1.93 0.29 8.81
C SER A 62 2.16 -0.27 7.41
N MET A 63 2.58 0.53 6.43
CA MET A 63 2.79 0.06 5.05
C MET A 63 3.76 -1.12 4.97
N LYS A 64 4.88 -1.07 5.72
CA LYS A 64 5.87 -2.16 5.75
C LYS A 64 5.27 -3.43 6.36
N LYS A 65 4.70 -3.32 7.57
CA LYS A 65 4.17 -4.46 8.32
C LYS A 65 2.99 -5.11 7.59
N ASP A 66 2.06 -4.28 7.13
CA ASP A 66 0.80 -4.72 6.56
C ASP A 66 1.00 -5.37 5.19
N LEU A 67 1.91 -4.86 4.35
CA LEU A 67 2.24 -5.49 3.07
C LEU A 67 2.81 -6.90 3.27
N VAL A 68 3.72 -7.07 4.23
CA VAL A 68 4.34 -8.37 4.54
C VAL A 68 3.29 -9.34 5.07
N GLU A 69 2.53 -8.94 6.10
CA GLU A 69 1.52 -9.80 6.71
C GLU A 69 0.43 -10.20 5.71
N PHE A 70 -0.04 -9.24 4.90
CA PHE A 70 -1.03 -9.49 3.87
C PHE A 70 -0.52 -10.52 2.85
N THR A 71 0.68 -10.31 2.30
CA THR A 71 1.29 -11.22 1.30
C THR A 71 1.42 -12.64 1.84
N LEU A 72 1.84 -12.79 3.11
CA LEU A 72 1.97 -14.09 3.76
C LEU A 72 0.61 -14.76 3.99
N LYS A 73 -0.42 -14.01 4.42
CA LYS A 73 -1.76 -14.55 4.66
C LYS A 73 -2.47 -14.99 3.37
N THR A 74 -2.28 -14.26 2.27
CA THR A 74 -2.92 -14.61 0.99
C THR A 74 -2.15 -15.66 0.20
N GLY A 75 -0.91 -15.98 0.59
CA GLY A 75 -0.08 -16.95 -0.12
C GLY A 75 0.33 -16.49 -1.52
N LEU A 76 0.38 -15.17 -1.75
CA LEU A 76 0.84 -14.60 -3.03
C LEU A 76 2.32 -14.90 -3.25
N ASP A 77 2.67 -15.10 -4.50
CA ASP A 77 4.03 -15.48 -4.91
C ASP A 77 4.95 -14.31 -5.18
N MET A 78 4.35 -13.14 -5.39
CA MET A 78 5.03 -11.90 -5.69
C MET A 78 4.46 -10.79 -4.82
N VAL A 79 5.33 -9.86 -4.44
CA VAL A 79 4.98 -8.67 -3.67
C VAL A 79 5.34 -7.43 -4.48
N ALA A 80 4.36 -6.58 -4.75
CA ALA A 80 4.58 -5.28 -5.37
C ALA A 80 5.11 -4.30 -4.31
N VAL A 81 6.43 -4.08 -4.30
CA VAL A 81 7.07 -3.14 -3.37
C VAL A 81 7.02 -1.73 -3.95
N ASN A 82 6.29 -0.85 -3.28
CA ASN A 82 6.20 0.56 -3.63
C ASN A 82 7.09 1.41 -2.71
N LEU A 83 7.54 2.56 -3.22
CA LEU A 83 8.21 3.55 -2.38
C LEU A 83 7.25 4.07 -1.31
N VAL A 84 7.81 4.36 -0.14
CA VAL A 84 7.09 5.00 0.96
C VAL A 84 7.34 6.51 0.93
N PRO A 85 6.44 7.33 1.53
CA PRO A 85 6.67 8.77 1.62
C PRO A 85 8.01 9.11 2.29
N GLY A 86 8.73 10.08 1.74
CA GLY A 86 10.07 10.46 2.23
C GLY A 86 10.02 11.11 3.63
N LYS A 87 11.08 10.98 4.43
CA LYS A 87 11.16 11.63 5.76
C LYS A 87 11.04 13.16 5.68
N ASN A 88 11.66 13.75 4.67
CA ASN A 88 11.69 15.20 4.45
C ASN A 88 10.69 15.65 3.37
N GLN A 89 9.75 14.78 3.01
CA GLN A 89 8.73 15.10 2.02
C GLN A 89 7.79 16.15 2.61
N LYS A 90 7.67 17.29 1.94
CA LYS A 90 6.68 18.31 2.27
C LYS A 90 5.38 17.96 1.57
N PHE A 91 4.27 18.07 2.29
CA PHE A 91 2.94 17.92 1.73
C PHE A 91 2.30 19.29 1.68
N ASP A 92 1.82 19.69 0.50
CA ASP A 92 0.92 20.83 0.37
C ASP A 92 -0.42 20.39 0.99
N VAL A 93 -0.76 20.96 2.14
CA VAL A 93 -2.01 20.68 2.86
C VAL A 93 -3.06 21.70 2.41
N PRO A 94 -4.10 21.29 1.67
CA PRO A 94 -5.17 22.20 1.29
C PRO A 94 -6.00 22.61 2.52
N ARG A 95 -6.62 23.78 2.45
CA ARG A 95 -7.53 24.28 3.48
C ARG A 95 -8.92 23.70 3.25
N GLN A 96 -9.45 22.94 4.19
CA GLN A 96 -10.85 22.49 4.12
C GLN A 96 -11.78 23.69 4.32
N ILE A 97 -12.69 23.93 3.37
CA ILE A 97 -13.62 25.07 3.43
C ILE A 97 -15.06 24.64 3.74
N ASP A 98 -15.42 23.39 3.45
CA ASP A 98 -16.64 22.72 3.93
C ASP A 98 -16.42 21.19 4.01
N ASP A 99 -17.49 20.41 4.21
CA ASP A 99 -17.43 18.95 4.39
C ASP A 99 -16.75 18.20 3.23
N TYR A 100 -16.80 18.72 2.00
CA TYR A 100 -16.33 18.06 0.79
C TYR A 100 -15.40 18.92 -0.07
N THR A 101 -15.28 20.21 0.26
CA THR A 101 -14.58 21.19 -0.56
C THR A 101 -13.27 21.63 0.09
N TRP A 102 -12.22 21.73 -0.72
CA TRP A 102 -10.86 22.01 -0.29
C TRP A 102 -10.25 23.07 -1.19
N GLU A 103 -9.63 24.08 -0.60
CA GLU A 103 -8.90 25.11 -1.34
C GLU A 103 -7.39 24.80 -1.31
N ASP A 104 -6.75 24.74 -2.48
CA ASP A 104 -5.31 24.56 -2.56
C ASP A 104 -4.54 25.88 -2.29
N ARG A 105 -3.20 25.82 -2.27
CA ARG A 105 -2.36 26.99 -1.98
C ARG A 105 -2.45 28.12 -3.03
N ALA A 106 -3.00 27.83 -4.22
CA ALA A 106 -3.19 28.78 -5.30
C ALA A 106 -4.61 29.36 -5.32
N GLY A 107 -5.49 28.94 -4.40
CA GLY A 107 -6.88 29.37 -4.34
C GLY A 107 -7.81 28.57 -5.25
N ASN A 108 -7.38 27.42 -5.79
CA ASN A 108 -8.26 26.54 -6.55
C ASN A 108 -9.14 25.72 -5.59
N ILE A 109 -10.41 25.54 -5.97
CA ILE A 109 -11.44 24.81 -5.21
C ILE A 109 -11.74 23.46 -5.86
#